data_AF-A0A0I9SNG0-F1
#
_entry.id   AF-A0A0I9SNG0-F1
#
_cell.length_a   1.000
_cell.length_b   1.000
_cell.length_c   1.000
_cell.angle_alpha   90.00
_cell.angle_beta   90.00
_cell.angle_gamma   90.00
#
_symmetry.space_group_name_H-M   'P 1'
#
loop_
_entity.id
_entity.type
_entity.pdbx_description
1 polymer ?
#
loop_
_entity_poly.entity_id
_entity_poly.type
_entity_poly.pdbx_seq_one_letter_code
_entity_poly.pdbx_strand_id
1 'polypeptide(L)'
;MNAKVDLPAELTLADLANDRDVLRERKRELEAEIKLLDQALAANELAIIERLDEMGVSRFAVGKLSFSISENTVGNVEDWDQVYDYIKANNAFHLVQRRLANAAYKELLDMGDSLPGVVPFNKRSLNFRKTA
;
A
#
# COMPACT_ATOMS: atom_id res chain seq x y z
N MET A 1 -17.03 1.86 4.71
CA MET A 1 -17.85 2.24 5.88
C MET A 1 -17.03 3.19 6.73
N ASN A 2 -17.35 4.49 6.72
CA ASN A 2 -16.72 5.44 7.63
C ASN A 2 -17.49 5.32 8.95
N ALA A 3 -16.84 4.79 9.99
CA ALA A 3 -17.38 4.86 11.34
C ALA A 3 -17.58 6.35 11.66
N LYS A 4 -18.83 6.77 11.85
CA LYS A 4 -19.11 8.05 12.49
C LYS A 4 -18.58 7.91 13.92
N VAL A 5 -17.48 8.60 14.19
CA VAL A 5 -17.04 8.83 15.56
C VAL A 5 -18.08 9.78 16.15
N ASP A 6 -18.89 9.30 17.09
CA ASP A 6 -19.79 10.16 17.86
C ASP A 6 -18.93 11.04 18.75
N LEU A 7 -18.74 12.29 18.31
CA LEU A 7 -17.97 13.29 19.02
C LEU A 7 -18.84 13.86 20.15
N PRO A 8 -18.40 13.80 21.42
CA PRO A 8 -19.11 14.43 22.53
C PRO A 8 -19.17 15.95 22.30
N ALA A 9 -20.30 16.56 22.67
CA ALA A 9 -20.65 17.96 22.35
C ALA A 9 -19.70 19.04 22.94
N GLU A 10 -18.69 18.64 23.71
CA GLU A 10 -17.75 19.54 24.40
C GLU A 10 -16.32 19.53 23.81
N LEU A 11 -16.00 18.67 22.84
CA LEU A 11 -14.65 18.65 22.26
C LEU A 11 -14.46 19.82 21.29
N THR A 12 -13.50 20.70 21.57
CA THR A 12 -13.21 21.85 20.71
C THR A 12 -12.37 21.45 19.50
N LEU A 13 -12.34 22.31 18.47
CA LEU A 13 -11.42 22.12 17.33
C LEU A 13 -9.95 22.12 17.78
N ALA A 14 -9.61 22.83 18.85
CA ALA A 14 -8.27 22.84 19.41
C ALA A 14 -7.92 21.48 20.03
N ASP A 15 -8.84 20.86 20.75
CA ASP A 15 -8.65 19.52 21.33
C ASP A 15 -8.44 18.48 20.23
N LEU A 16 -9.27 18.49 19.18
CA LEU A 16 -9.11 17.61 18.02
C LEU A 16 -7.77 17.80 17.30
N ALA A 17 -7.28 19.04 17.22
CA ALA A 17 -5.98 19.34 16.60
C ALA A 17 -4.82 18.81 17.45
N ASN A 18 -4.88 18.98 18.77
CA ASN A 18 -3.88 18.46 19.71
C ASN A 18 -3.86 16.93 19.71
N ASP A 19 -5.02 16.29 19.81
CA ASP A 19 -5.15 14.83 19.73
C ASP A 19 -4.59 14.29 18.42
N ARG A 20 -4.86 14.98 17.29
CA ARG A 20 -4.30 14.61 15.99
C ARG A 20 -2.78 14.67 15.97
N ASP A 21 -2.18 15.65 16.64
CA ASP A 21 -0.73 15.77 16.75
C ASP A 21 -0.13 14.64 17.58
N VAL A 22 -0.70 14.38 18.76
CA VAL A 22 -0.29 13.27 19.65
C VAL A 22 -0.36 11.93 18.92
N LEU A 23 -1.47 11.66 18.22
CA LEU A 23 -1.64 10.45 17.42
C LEU A 23 -0.61 10.35 16.28
N ARG A 24 -0.22 11.49 15.66
CA ARG A 24 0.78 11.51 14.60
C ARG A 24 2.17 11.17 15.14
N GLU A 25 2.57 11.75 16.28
CA GLU A 25 3.87 11.46 16.87
C GLU A 25 3.93 10.01 17.38
N ARG A 26 2.88 9.52 18.05
CA ARG A 26 2.84 8.11 18.46
C ARG A 26 2.92 7.16 17.28
N LYS A 27 2.23 7.48 16.18
CA LYS A 27 2.31 6.70 14.94
C LYS A 27 3.74 6.70 14.39
N ARG A 28 4.45 7.83 14.40
CA ARG A 28 5.83 7.92 13.91
C ARG A 28 6.81 7.08 14.74
N GLU A 29 6.67 7.10 16.06
CA GLU A 29 7.47 6.26 16.95
C GLU A 29 7.26 4.77 16.63
N LEU A 30 5.99 4.34 16.56
CA LEU A 30 5.65 2.96 16.23
C LEU A 30 6.11 2.57 14.82
N GLU A 31 6.01 3.46 13.82
CA GLU A 31 6.53 3.20 12.47
C GLU A 31 8.06 3.02 12.47
N ALA A 32 8.79 3.72 13.33
CA ALA A 32 10.23 3.52 13.49
C ALA A 32 10.55 2.17 14.13
N GLU A 33 9.81 1.77 15.17
CA GLU A 33 9.95 0.45 15.81
C GLU A 33 9.59 -0.69 14.85
N ILE A 34 8.47 -0.55 14.12
CA ILE A 34 8.04 -1.51 13.09
C ILE A 34 9.14 -1.67 12.04
N LYS A 35 9.73 -0.57 11.56
CA LYS A 35 10.80 -0.64 10.57
C LYS A 35 12.01 -1.44 11.07
N LEU A 36 12.40 -1.29 12.35
CA LEU A 36 13.49 -2.06 12.93
C LEU A 36 13.12 -3.55 13.07
N LEU A 37 11.89 -3.84 13.47
CA LEU A 37 11.39 -5.22 13.55
C LEU A 37 11.33 -5.88 12.18
N ASP A 38 10.84 -5.18 11.16
CA ASP A 38 10.77 -5.67 9.77
C ASP A 38 12.18 -6.01 9.25
N GLN A 39 13.19 -5.19 9.56
CA GLN A 39 14.58 -5.48 9.21
C GLN A 39 15.11 -6.73 9.92
N ALA A 40 14.83 -6.87 11.22
CA ALA A 40 15.24 -8.03 12.00
C ALA A 40 14.55 -9.32 11.53
N LEU A 41 13.25 -9.25 11.21
CA LEU A 41 12.47 -10.36 10.69
C LEU A 41 12.97 -10.78 9.30
N ALA A 42 13.20 -9.84 8.39
CA ALA A 42 13.74 -10.14 7.06
C ALA A 42 15.14 -10.77 7.13
N ALA A 43 16.02 -10.27 8.01
CA ALA A 43 17.33 -10.86 8.23
C ALA A 43 17.24 -12.28 8.80
N ASN A 44 16.31 -12.52 9.73
CA ASN A 44 16.07 -13.84 10.29
C ASN A 44 15.49 -14.82 9.25
N GLU A 45 14.54 -14.37 8.43
CA GLU A 45 13.95 -15.15 7.33
C GLU A 45 15.00 -15.58 6.32
N LEU A 46 15.85 -14.65 5.87
CA LEU A 46 16.96 -14.97 4.97
C LEU A 46 17.90 -16.02 5.57
N ALA A 47 18.28 -15.86 6.84
CA ALA A 47 19.13 -16.83 7.52
C ALA A 47 18.45 -18.22 7.63
N ILE A 48 17.13 -18.28 7.83
CA ILE A 48 16.39 -19.55 7.81
C ILE A 48 16.44 -20.18 6.42
N ILE A 49 16.19 -19.42 5.36
CA ILE A 49 16.24 -19.91 3.97
C ILE A 49 17.64 -20.44 3.64
N GLU A 50 18.70 -19.68 3.91
CA GLU A 50 20.09 -20.10 3.66
C GLU A 50 20.41 -21.43 4.36
N ARG A 51 19.97 -21.61 5.62
CA ARG A 51 20.17 -22.88 6.34
C ARG A 51 19.36 -24.03 5.76
N LEU A 52 18.14 -23.77 5.31
CA LEU A 52 17.31 -24.78 4.65
C LEU A 52 17.93 -25.24 3.34
N ASP A 53 18.49 -24.30 2.56
CA ASP A 53 19.20 -24.57 1.32
C ASP A 53 20.49 -25.38 1.57
N GLU A 54 21.28 -25.01 2.58
CA GLU A 54 22.47 -25.78 3.02
C GLU A 54 22.14 -27.24 3.38
N MET A 55 20.97 -27.45 4.01
CA MET A 55 20.48 -28.77 4.40
C MET A 55 19.74 -29.50 3.26
N GLY A 56 19.46 -28.82 2.14
CA GLY A 56 18.70 -29.38 1.02
C GLY A 56 17.25 -29.72 1.35
N VAL A 57 16.64 -29.02 2.31
CA VAL A 57 15.24 -29.28 2.74
C VAL A 57 14.38 -28.03 2.57
N SER A 58 13.16 -28.19 2.06
CA SER A 58 12.26 -27.06 1.80
C SER A 58 11.25 -26.79 2.93
N ARG A 59 11.26 -27.59 4.00
CA ARG A 59 10.36 -27.42 5.15
C ARG A 59 10.95 -27.94 6.47
N PHE A 60 10.56 -27.32 7.58
CA PHE A 60 10.84 -27.82 8.93
C PHE A 60 9.78 -27.36 9.94
N ALA A 61 9.76 -27.99 11.12
CA ALA A 61 8.85 -27.63 12.21
C ALA A 61 9.56 -27.77 13.57
N VAL A 62 9.25 -26.86 14.50
CA VAL A 62 9.80 -26.87 15.87
C VAL A 62 8.68 -26.50 16.85
N GLY A 63 8.29 -27.42 17.72
CA GLY A 63 7.20 -27.21 18.67
C GLY A 63 5.88 -26.89 17.97
N LYS A 64 5.39 -25.65 18.14
CA LYS A 64 4.17 -25.14 17.49
C LYS A 64 4.44 -24.33 16.21
N LEU A 65 5.69 -24.25 15.76
CA LEU A 65 6.11 -23.48 14.58
C LEU A 65 6.31 -24.41 13.39
N SER A 66 5.90 -23.99 12.20
CA SER A 66 6.14 -24.71 10.94
C SER A 66 6.52 -23.70 9.86
N PHE A 67 7.56 -24.03 9.11
CA PHE A 67 8.10 -23.21 8.03
C PHE A 67 8.21 -24.05 6.75
N SER A 68 7.91 -23.43 5.62
CA SER A 68 8.04 -24.02 4.28
C SER A 68 8.38 -22.95 3.27
N ILE A 69 9.35 -23.20 2.42
CA ILE A 69 9.68 -22.33 1.28
C ILE A 69 8.61 -22.53 0.21
N SER A 70 8.02 -21.42 -0.27
CA SER A 70 7.10 -21.42 -1.40
C SER A 70 7.64 -20.50 -2.48
N GLU A 71 7.72 -21.01 -3.69
CA GLU A 71 8.09 -20.24 -4.87
C GLU A 71 6.82 -19.89 -5.65
N ASN A 72 6.74 -18.65 -6.12
CA ASN A 72 5.65 -18.20 -6.99
C ASN A 72 6.25 -17.46 -8.18
N THR A 73 5.95 -17.94 -9.39
CA THR A 73 6.37 -17.26 -10.61
C THR A 73 5.49 -16.02 -10.82
N VAL A 74 6.11 -14.84 -10.78
CA VAL A 74 5.45 -13.56 -11.05
C VAL A 74 5.94 -12.98 -12.36
N GLY A 75 5.07 -12.22 -13.05
CA GLY A 75 5.47 -11.51 -14.26
C GLY A 75 6.38 -10.34 -13.93
N ASN A 76 7.58 -10.33 -14.49
CA ASN A 76 8.47 -9.16 -14.53
C ASN A 76 8.40 -8.55 -15.93
N VAL A 77 8.04 -7.28 -16.05
CA VAL A 77 7.87 -6.62 -17.36
C VAL A 77 9.19 -5.97 -17.78
N GLU A 78 9.74 -6.40 -18.90
CA GLU A 78 10.95 -5.82 -19.49
C GLU A 78 10.64 -4.70 -20.49
N ASP A 79 9.54 -4.82 -21.24
CA ASP A 79 9.11 -3.87 -22.27
C ASP A 79 7.59 -3.64 -22.18
N TRP A 80 7.20 -2.42 -21.83
CA TRP A 80 5.78 -2.05 -21.69
C TRP A 80 5.08 -1.83 -23.02
N ASP A 81 5.80 -1.44 -24.08
CA ASP A 81 5.20 -1.18 -25.38
C ASP A 81 4.69 -2.50 -25.98
N GLN A 82 5.51 -3.55 -25.91
CA GLN A 82 5.10 -4.90 -26.31
C GLN A 82 3.93 -5.44 -25.49
N VAL A 83 3.92 -5.18 -24.17
CA VAL A 83 2.82 -5.59 -23.28
C VAL A 83 1.52 -4.90 -23.67
N TYR A 84 1.54 -3.59 -23.93
CA TYR A 84 0.34 -2.86 -24.33
C TYR A 84 -0.16 -3.28 -25.71
N ASP A 85 0.73 -3.52 -26.66
CA ASP A 85 0.37 -4.05 -27.97
C ASP A 85 -0.32 -5.41 -27.86
N TYR A 86 0.24 -6.32 -27.04
CA TYR A 86 -0.38 -7.62 -26.76
C TYR A 86 -1.76 -7.47 -26.11
N ILE A 87 -1.88 -6.63 -25.07
CA ILE A 87 -3.15 -6.41 -24.36
C ILE A 87 -4.21 -5.89 -25.31
N LYS A 88 -3.86 -4.92 -26.15
CA LYS A 88 -4.79 -4.30 -27.11
C LYS A 88 -5.20 -5.29 -28.20
N ALA A 89 -4.25 -6.04 -28.76
CA ALA A 89 -4.52 -7.02 -29.81
C ALA A 89 -5.42 -8.17 -29.32
N ASN A 90 -5.27 -8.59 -28.07
CA ASN A 90 -5.98 -9.75 -27.50
C ASN A 90 -7.14 -9.38 -26.57
N ASN A 91 -7.46 -8.08 -26.45
CA ASN A 91 -8.44 -7.58 -25.48
C ASN A 91 -8.16 -8.07 -24.03
N ALA A 92 -6.89 -8.23 -23.67
CA ALA A 92 -6.44 -8.88 -22.44
C ALA A 92 -6.35 -7.91 -21.25
N PHE A 93 -7.31 -7.00 -21.09
CA PHE A 93 -7.31 -5.98 -20.02
C PHE A 93 -7.48 -6.56 -18.61
N HIS A 94 -7.67 -7.87 -18.47
CA HIS A 94 -7.63 -8.57 -17.19
C HIS A 94 -6.20 -8.74 -16.63
N LEU A 95 -5.17 -8.59 -17.47
CA LEU A 95 -3.76 -8.64 -17.07
C LEU A 95 -3.29 -7.35 -16.38
N VAL A 96 -4.07 -6.28 -16.46
CA VAL A 96 -3.76 -4.98 -15.85
C VAL A 96 -4.75 -4.63 -14.75
N GLN A 97 -4.28 -3.86 -13.77
CA GLN A 97 -5.13 -3.38 -12.69
C GLN A 97 -6.08 -2.27 -13.19
N ARG A 98 -7.35 -2.37 -12.80
CA ARG A 98 -8.37 -1.37 -13.12
C ARG A 98 -8.25 -0.17 -12.19
N ARG A 99 -7.45 0.82 -12.58
CA ARG A 99 -7.35 2.12 -11.90
C ARG A 99 -7.19 3.25 -12.91
N LEU A 100 -7.89 4.35 -12.69
CA LEU A 100 -7.67 5.58 -13.46
C LEU A 100 -6.37 6.25 -12.99
N ALA A 101 -5.61 6.78 -13.95
CA ALA A 101 -4.53 7.70 -13.66
C ALA A 101 -5.13 9.07 -13.30
N ASN A 102 -5.39 9.29 -12.01
CA ASN A 102 -6.08 10.50 -11.52
C ASN A 102 -5.38 11.81 -11.94
N ALA A 103 -4.06 11.81 -12.15
CA ALA A 103 -3.33 12.96 -12.66
C ALA A 103 -3.76 13.31 -14.10
N ALA A 104 -3.70 12.34 -15.01
CA ALA A 104 -4.14 12.52 -16.41
C ALA A 104 -5.66 12.81 -16.50
N TYR A 105 -6.48 12.17 -15.66
CA TYR A 105 -7.91 12.47 -15.61
C TYR A 105 -8.19 13.91 -15.15
N LYS A 106 -7.40 14.43 -14.20
CA LYS A 106 -7.50 15.83 -13.77
C LYS A 106 -7.15 16.79 -14.91
N GLU A 107 -6.07 16.52 -15.65
CA GLU A 107 -5.70 17.34 -16.82
C GLU A 107 -6.82 17.37 -17.87
N LEU A 108 -7.46 16.22 -18.12
CA LEU A 108 -8.61 16.12 -19.02
C LEU A 108 -9.79 16.99 -18.55
N LEU A 109 -10.11 16.97 -17.24
CA LEU A 109 -11.14 17.85 -16.68
C LEU A 109 -10.74 19.34 -16.74
N ASP A 110 -9.47 19.67 -16.51
CA ASP A 110 -8.95 21.04 -16.57
C ASP A 110 -9.00 21.60 -18.01
N MET A 111 -8.93 20.75 -19.03
CA MET A 111 -9.17 21.09 -20.45
C MET A 111 -10.66 21.25 -20.81
N GLY A 112 -11.56 20.93 -19.89
CA GLY A 112 -13.02 20.98 -20.10
C GLY A 112 -13.61 19.72 -20.74
N ASP A 113 -12.80 18.69 -20.93
CA ASP A 113 -13.25 17.41 -21.47
C ASP A 113 -13.88 16.54 -20.38
N SER A 114 -14.65 15.53 -20.81
CA SER A 114 -15.24 14.52 -19.91
C SER A 114 -14.92 13.12 -20.40
N LEU A 115 -14.57 12.22 -19.48
CA LEU A 115 -14.32 10.82 -19.79
C LEU A 115 -15.60 10.00 -19.56
N PRO A 116 -16.18 9.36 -20.59
CA PRO A 116 -17.38 8.56 -20.44
C PRO A 116 -17.23 7.44 -19.40
N GLY A 117 -18.25 7.23 -18.58
CA GLY A 117 -18.26 6.21 -17.52
C GLY A 117 -17.54 6.62 -16.23
N VAL A 118 -17.03 7.86 -16.15
CA VAL A 118 -16.37 8.40 -14.95
C VAL A 118 -17.10 9.67 -14.52
N VAL A 119 -17.40 9.78 -13.23
CA VAL A 119 -17.99 10.99 -12.64
C VAL A 119 -16.96 11.63 -11.71
N PRO A 120 -16.74 12.96 -11.80
CA PRO A 120 -15.85 13.66 -10.87
C PRO A 120 -16.27 13.44 -9.41
N PHE A 121 -15.30 13.08 -8.56
CA PHE A 121 -15.51 12.93 -7.13
C PHE A 121 -14.56 13.84 -6.35
N ASN A 122 -15.14 14.79 -5.60
CA ASN A 122 -14.39 15.72 -4.77
C ASN A 122 -14.00 15.07 -3.44
N LYS A 123 -12.85 14.40 -3.42
CA LYS A 123 -12.26 13.87 -2.19
C LYS A 123 -11.75 15.02 -1.32
N ARG A 124 -12.43 15.27 -0.20
CA ARG A 124 -11.94 16.20 0.83
C ARG A 124 -10.83 15.53 1.64
N SER A 125 -9.69 16.20 1.76
CA SER A 125 -8.57 15.76 2.61
C SER A 125 -8.15 16.88 3.55
N LEU A 126 -7.87 16.54 4.80
CA LEU A 126 -7.26 17.45 5.75
C LEU A 126 -5.73 17.42 5.59
N ASN A 127 -5.12 18.58 5.34
CA ASN A 127 -3.67 18.74 5.31
C ASN A 127 -3.20 19.21 6.70
N PHE A 128 -2.15 18.59 7.24
CA PHE A 128 -1.61 18.91 8.56
C PHE A 128 -0.08 19.08 8.49
N ARG A 129 0.38 20.30 8.80
CA ARG A 129 1.80 20.67 8.86
C ARG A 129 2.06 21.42 10.17
N LYS A 130 3.15 21.08 10.86
CA LYS A 130 3.68 21.93 11.93
C LYS A 130 4.35 23.14 11.26
N THR A 131 3.96 24.34 11.67
CA THR A 131 4.67 25.57 11.30
C THR A 131 5.56 25.93 12.49
N ALA A 132 6.77 26.42 12.22
CA ALA A 132 7.74 26.82 13.24
C ALA A 132 7.22 27.97 14.11
#